data_AF-A0A968SPJ9-F1
#
_entry.id   AF-A0A968SPJ9-F1
#
_cell.length_a   1.000
_cell.length_b   1.000
_cell.length_c   1.000
_cell.angle_alpha   90.00
_cell.angle_beta   90.00
_cell.angle_gamma   90.00
#
_symmetry.space_group_name_H-M   'P 1'
#
loop_
_entity.id
_entity.type
_entity.pdbx_description
1 polymer ?
#
loop_
_entity_poly.entity_id
_entity_poly.type
_entity_poly.pdbx_seq_one_letter_code
_entity_poly.pdbx_strand_id
1 'polypeptide(L)'
;MGTIAARQHVADILTILNIASVDASVIEAAQKSSITDFEDAVQSFAALTSNLDVIVSRNGSDFVGSPIEVLSPADFLLRLAQSAPQP
;
A
#
# COMPACT_ATOMS: atom_id res chain seq x y z
N MET A 1 -5.99 -10.94 -27.57
CA MET A 1 -4.88 -11.57 -26.83
C MET A 1 -4.50 -10.76 -25.60
N GLY A 2 -4.11 -9.48 -25.70
CA GLY A 2 -3.66 -8.67 -24.54
C GLY A 2 -4.66 -8.52 -23.39
N THR A 3 -5.95 -8.32 -23.66
CA THR A 3 -6.99 -8.18 -22.61
C THR A 3 -7.26 -9.47 -21.83
N ILE A 4 -7.10 -10.63 -22.46
CA ILE A 4 -7.28 -11.93 -21.82
C ILE A 4 -6.10 -12.20 -20.87
N ALA A 5 -4.87 -11.97 -21.34
CA ALA A 5 -3.68 -12.10 -20.52
C ALA A 5 -3.69 -11.13 -19.32
N ALA A 6 -4.10 -9.88 -19.52
CA ALA A 6 -4.21 -8.90 -18.43
C ALA A 6 -5.20 -9.36 -17.33
N ARG A 7 -6.37 -9.88 -17.72
CA ARG A 7 -7.35 -10.42 -16.74
C ARG A 7 -6.82 -11.64 -16.00
N GLN A 8 -6.08 -12.52 -16.69
CA GLN A 8 -5.46 -13.68 -16.05
C GLN A 8 -4.42 -13.24 -15.01
N HIS A 9 -3.55 -12.29 -15.34
CA HIS A 9 -2.55 -11.80 -14.38
C HIS A 9 -3.17 -11.13 -13.16
N VAL A 10 -4.28 -10.38 -13.33
CA VAL A 10 -5.02 -9.85 -12.18
C VAL A 10 -5.57 -10.99 -11.32
N ALA A 11 -6.14 -12.03 -11.93
CA ALA A 11 -6.62 -13.20 -11.20
C ALA A 11 -5.49 -13.88 -10.41
N ASP A 12 -4.30 -14.03 -11.02
CA ASP A 12 -3.14 -14.62 -10.37
C ASP A 12 -2.69 -13.78 -9.15
N ILE A 13 -2.63 -12.44 -9.28
CA ILE A 13 -2.28 -11.53 -8.17
C ILE A 13 -3.26 -11.66 -7.01
N LEU A 14 -4.56 -11.80 -7.29
CA LEU A 14 -5.60 -11.97 -6.28
C LEU A 14 -5.47 -13.30 -5.51
N THR A 15 -4.70 -14.27 -5.99
CA THR A 15 -4.44 -15.52 -5.25
C THR A 15 -3.34 -15.39 -4.20
N ILE A 16 -2.48 -14.36 -4.29
CA ILE A 16 -1.31 -14.20 -3.42
C ILE A 16 -1.37 -12.95 -2.53
N LEU A 17 -2.24 -11.98 -2.84
CA LEU A 17 -2.40 -10.74 -2.07
C LEU A 17 -3.81 -10.64 -1.46
N ASN A 18 -3.88 -10.05 -0.27
CA ASN A 18 -5.14 -9.59 0.31
C ASN A 18 -5.47 -8.17 -0.17
N ILE A 19 -6.75 -7.89 -0.40
CA ILE A 19 -7.23 -6.55 -0.78
C ILE A 19 -7.56 -5.76 0.49
N ALA A 20 -6.88 -4.63 0.68
CA ALA A 20 -7.26 -3.64 1.67
C ALA A 20 -8.61 -3.01 1.27
N SER A 21 -9.56 -2.97 2.20
CA SER A 21 -10.88 -2.43 1.90
C SER A 21 -10.87 -0.91 1.88
N VAL A 22 -11.60 -0.32 0.93
CA VAL A 22 -11.88 1.12 0.87
C VAL A 22 -13.34 1.32 1.18
N ASP A 23 -13.63 1.96 2.30
CA ASP A 23 -14.98 2.31 2.73
C ASP A 23 -15.16 3.84 2.85
N ALA A 24 -16.34 4.27 3.28
CA ALA A 24 -16.63 5.69 3.46
C ALA A 24 -15.66 6.38 4.43
N SER A 25 -15.21 5.69 5.48
CA SER A 25 -14.27 6.25 6.47
C SER A 25 -12.90 6.53 5.85
N VAL A 26 -12.42 5.62 4.99
CA VAL A 26 -11.17 5.81 4.23
C VAL A 26 -11.27 7.01 3.31
N ILE A 27 -12.38 7.13 2.55
CA ILE A 27 -12.60 8.24 1.62
C ILE A 27 -12.68 9.58 2.36
N GLU A 28 -13.43 9.64 3.46
CA GLU A 28 -13.56 10.86 4.27
C GLU A 28 -12.23 11.29 4.89
N ALA A 29 -11.39 10.34 5.32
CA ALA A 29 -10.09 10.62 5.88
C ALA A 29 -9.10 11.10 4.79
N ALA A 30 -9.07 10.42 3.64
CA ALA A 30 -8.25 10.80 2.49
C ALA A 30 -8.58 12.23 2.00
N GLN A 31 -9.87 12.57 1.92
CA GLN A 31 -10.34 13.89 1.51
C GLN A 31 -9.90 15.03 2.46
N LYS A 32 -9.67 14.72 3.74
CA LYS A 32 -9.22 15.68 4.76
C LYS A 32 -7.70 15.70 4.92
N SER A 33 -6.98 14.85 4.20
CA SER A 33 -5.54 14.68 4.35
C SER A 33 -4.73 15.81 3.70
N SER A 34 -3.46 15.92 4.06
CA SER A 34 -2.51 16.81 3.40
C SER A 34 -1.78 16.16 2.21
N ILE A 35 -2.03 14.89 1.92
CA ILE A 35 -1.45 14.21 0.75
C ILE A 35 -2.06 14.84 -0.49
N THR A 36 -1.21 15.24 -1.44
CA THR A 36 -1.63 16.04 -2.59
C THR A 36 -2.41 15.22 -3.61
N ASP A 37 -1.96 13.99 -3.89
CA ASP A 37 -2.69 13.08 -4.76
C ASP A 37 -3.75 12.31 -3.97
N PHE A 38 -4.99 12.33 -4.46
CA PHE A 38 -6.09 11.66 -3.80
C PHE A 38 -5.96 10.14 -3.85
N GLU A 39 -5.35 9.57 -4.90
CA GLU A 39 -5.12 8.12 -4.96
C GLU A 39 -4.19 7.66 -3.84
N ASP A 40 -3.06 8.35 -3.66
CA ASP A 40 -2.09 8.06 -2.61
C ASP A 40 -2.68 8.28 -1.22
N ALA A 41 -3.52 9.31 -1.07
CA ALA A 41 -4.29 9.51 0.16
C ALA A 41 -5.20 8.32 0.46
N VAL A 42 -6.00 7.86 -0.50
CA VAL A 42 -6.89 6.70 -0.32
C VAL A 42 -6.10 5.45 0.02
N GLN A 43 -4.99 5.18 -0.67
CA GLN A 43 -4.13 4.03 -0.37
C GLN A 43 -3.54 4.11 1.04
N SER A 44 -3.09 5.30 1.45
CA SER A 44 -2.51 5.52 2.78
C SER A 44 -3.54 5.31 3.90
N PHE A 45 -4.74 5.87 3.77
CA PHE A 45 -5.80 5.67 4.77
C PHE A 45 -6.42 4.27 4.72
N ALA A 46 -6.45 3.60 3.56
CA ALA A 46 -6.86 2.20 3.46
C ALA A 46 -5.90 1.27 4.21
N ALA A 47 -4.59 1.51 4.07
CA ALA A 47 -3.57 0.81 4.82
C ALA A 47 -3.71 1.05 6.33
N LEU A 48 -4.07 2.28 6.74
CA LEU A 48 -4.19 2.65 8.16
C LEU A 48 -5.36 1.92 8.80
N THR A 49 -6.54 1.99 8.17
CA THR A 49 -7.74 1.29 8.62
C THR A 49 -7.57 -0.23 8.61
N SER A 50 -6.71 -0.75 7.71
CA SER A 50 -6.39 -2.18 7.64
C SER A 50 -5.30 -2.62 8.64
N ASN A 51 -4.81 -1.74 9.51
CA ASN A 51 -3.74 -1.99 10.48
C ASN A 51 -2.45 -2.56 9.84
N LEU A 52 -2.06 -2.04 8.67
CA LEU A 52 -0.80 -2.42 8.04
C LEU A 52 0.38 -1.71 8.69
N ASP A 53 1.53 -2.39 8.78
CA ASP A 53 2.72 -1.83 9.40
C ASP A 53 3.38 -0.75 8.55
N VAL A 54 3.44 -0.96 7.23
CA VAL A 54 4.15 -0.10 6.28
C VAL A 54 3.50 -0.12 4.90
N ILE A 55 3.71 0.96 4.14
CA ILE A 55 3.48 1.01 2.69
C ILE A 55 4.83 0.82 2.00
N VAL A 56 4.89 -0.01 0.96
CA VAL A 56 6.12 -0.18 0.17
C VAL A 56 5.93 0.49 -1.18
N SER A 57 6.69 1.55 -1.46
CA SER A 57 6.58 2.33 -2.71
C SER A 57 7.96 2.75 -3.21
N ARG A 58 8.10 2.86 -4.54
CA ARG A 58 9.30 3.47 -5.15
C ARG A 58 9.27 5.00 -5.13
N ASN A 59 8.11 5.59 -4.85
CA ASN A 59 7.89 7.03 -4.85
C ASN A 59 7.43 7.52 -3.47
N GLY A 60 8.29 7.40 -2.46
CA GLY A 60 7.95 7.86 -1.10
C GLY A 60 7.59 9.35 -1.00
N SER A 61 8.01 10.17 -1.97
CA SER A 61 7.68 11.61 -2.06
C SER A 61 6.19 11.87 -2.20
N ASP A 62 5.45 10.94 -2.80
CA ASP A 62 4.04 11.14 -3.12
C ASP A 62 3.17 10.92 -1.87
N PHE A 63 3.75 10.27 -0.84
CA PHE A 63 3.12 9.96 0.44
C PHE A 63 3.50 10.93 1.57
N VAL A 64 4.00 12.14 1.25
CA VAL A 64 4.32 13.14 2.28
C VAL A 64 3.05 13.50 3.07
N GLY A 65 3.08 13.25 4.39
CA GLY A 65 1.93 13.40 5.27
C GLY A 65 1.15 12.10 5.53
N SER A 66 1.60 10.96 5.01
CA SER A 66 1.05 9.65 5.31
C SER A 66 1.08 9.35 6.82
N PRO A 67 -0.05 8.93 7.42
CA PRO A 67 -0.09 8.44 8.80
C PRO A 67 0.60 7.08 9.01
N ILE A 68 0.99 6.38 7.93
CA ILE A 68 1.75 5.14 7.96
C ILE A 68 3.14 5.35 7.37
N GLU A 69 4.12 4.65 7.94
CA GLU A 69 5.48 4.60 7.44
C GLU A 69 5.55 4.08 6.00
N VAL A 70 6.29 4.79 5.15
CA VAL A 70 6.51 4.41 3.76
C VAL A 70 7.97 4.04 3.57
N LEU A 71 8.21 2.82 3.07
CA LEU A 71 9.53 2.28 2.81
C LEU A 71 9.76 2.10 1.32
N SER A 72 11.02 2.29 0.90
CA SER A 72 11.44 1.80 -0.41
C SER A 72 11.48 0.26 -0.41
N PRO A 73 11.39 -0.40 -1.57
CA PRO A 73 11.56 -1.86 -1.63
C PRO A 73 12.89 -2.34 -1.02
N ALA A 74 13.97 -1.56 -1.17
CA ALA A 74 15.27 -1.89 -0.58
C ALA A 74 15.22 -1.82 0.96
N ASP A 75 14.63 -0.77 1.51
CA ASP A 75 14.52 -0.59 2.97
C ASP A 75 13.59 -1.64 3.58
N PHE A 76 12.50 -1.99 2.90
CA PHE A 76 11.60 -3.04 3.34
C PHE A 76 12.29 -4.41 3.40
N LEU A 77 13.10 -4.76 2.39
CA LEU A 77 13.88 -6.01 2.40
C LEU A 77 14.90 -6.03 3.55
N LEU A 78 15.56 -4.90 3.85
CA LEU A 78 16.46 -4.78 5.01
C LEU A 78 15.71 -5.00 6.33
N ARG A 79 14.53 -4.39 6.49
CA ARG A 79 13.68 -4.56 7.68
C ARG A 79 13.22 -6.01 7.86
N LEU A 80 12.81 -6.67 6.77
CA LEU A 80 12.42 -8.08 6.80
C LEU A 80 13.58 -8.99 7.23
N ALA A 81 14.79 -8.76 6.70
CA ALA A 81 15.96 -9.54 7.07
C ALA A 81 16.35 -9.39 8.55
N GLN A 82 16.10 -8.22 9.15
CA GLN A 82 16.35 -7.95 10.57
C GLN A 82 15.26 -8.51 11.49
N SER A 83 14.05 -8.69 10.97
CA SER A 83 12.89 -9.20 11.72
C SER A 83 12.76 -10.72 11.66
N ALA A 84 13.56 -11.39 10.82
CA ALA A 84 13.64 -12.84 10.79
C ALA A 84 14.19 -13.36 12.13
N PRO A 85 13.63 -14.45 12.71
CA PRO A 85 14.22 -15.07 13.89
C PRO A 85 15.69 -15.39 13.58
N GLN A 86 16.62 -14.90 14.41
CA GLN A 86 18.00 -15.33 14.31
C GLN A 86 18.04 -16.86 14.54
N PRO A 87 18.88 -17.59 13.78
CA PRO A 87 19.00 -19.04 13.93
C PRO A 87 19.42 -19.45 15.35
#